data_AF-A0AAJ0FGW0-F1
#
_entry.id   AF-A0AAJ0FGW0-F1
#
_cell.length_a   1.000
_cell.length_b   1.000
_cell.length_c   1.000
_cell.angle_alpha   90.00
_cell.angle_beta   90.00
_cell.angle_gamma   90.00
#
_symmetry.space_group_name_H-M   'P 1'
#
loop_
_entity.id
_entity.type
_entity.pdbx_description
1 polymer ?
#
loop_
_entity_poly.entity_id
_entity_poly.type
_entity_poly.pdbx_seq_one_letter_code
_entity_poly.pdbx_strand_id
1 'polypeptide(L)'
;MRYRKYRAPRGVFEDTPLYSLYRLYEWIMVDHTINMRNELEMFWWNRWPVSSIPDPGEQADSERYAVLACIPALLIESFNDRIEKGLRREEPHSILSLEEHLQLAATPKNLEREPAWTEDVPPLETTLYIPHSQPGRTSQLTTFDDPEASSAFRKKNILAMEPHIHFI
;
A
#
# COMPACT_ATOMS: atom_id res chain seq x y z
N MET A 1 -0.59 -11.16 23.22
CA MET A 1 -0.24 -9.87 22.57
C MET A 1 -1.05 -8.76 23.22
N ARG A 2 -0.42 -7.82 23.94
CA ARG A 2 -1.13 -6.60 24.37
C ARG A 2 -1.37 -5.77 23.11
N TYR A 3 -2.63 -5.55 22.74
CA TYR A 3 -3.00 -4.65 21.66
C TYR A 3 -2.27 -3.32 21.87
N ARG A 4 -1.50 -2.88 20.87
CA ARG A 4 -0.94 -1.53 20.84
C ARG A 4 -2.11 -0.56 21.02
N LYS A 5 -2.21 0.11 22.19
CA LYS A 5 -3.29 1.06 22.49
C LYS A 5 -3.34 2.20 21.45
N TYR A 6 -2.20 2.48 20.82
CA TYR A 6 -2.01 3.43 19.73
C TYR A 6 -1.30 2.72 18.58
N ARG A 7 -1.70 2.95 17.33
CA ARG A 7 -1.08 2.30 16.16
C ARG A 7 0.37 2.77 15.89
N ALA A 8 0.82 3.79 16.60
CA ALA A 8 2.16 4.37 16.57
C ALA A 8 3.14 3.70 17.58
N PRO A 9 4.46 4.01 17.51
CA PRO A 9 5.44 3.57 18.49
C PRO A 9 5.09 3.98 19.94
N ARG A 10 5.74 3.31 20.91
CA ARG A 10 5.51 3.59 22.34
C ARG A 10 5.87 5.04 22.66
N GLY A 11 4.92 5.76 23.27
CA GLY A 11 5.09 7.18 23.63
C GLY A 11 4.61 8.14 22.55
N VAL A 12 4.20 7.63 21.38
CA VAL A 12 3.57 8.43 20.32
C VAL A 12 2.06 8.22 20.35
N PHE A 13 1.32 9.33 20.30
CA PHE A 13 -0.14 9.32 20.43
C PHE A 13 -0.87 9.65 19.12
N GLU A 14 -0.13 10.14 18.12
CA GLU A 14 -0.64 10.45 16.79
C GLU A 14 -0.10 9.44 15.79
N ASP A 15 -0.98 8.93 14.93
CA ASP A 15 -0.57 8.05 13.85
C ASP A 15 -0.12 8.87 12.63
N THR A 16 0.71 8.27 11.77
CA THR A 16 1.27 8.96 10.62
C THR A 16 1.28 8.04 9.39
N PRO A 17 1.33 8.61 8.17
CA PRO A 17 1.51 7.80 6.95
C PRO A 17 2.78 6.94 6.99
N LEU A 18 3.86 7.41 7.64
CA LEU A 18 5.08 6.62 7.81
C LEU A 18 4.86 5.38 8.68
N TYR A 19 4.15 5.50 9.80
CA TYR A 19 3.88 4.34 10.65
C TYR A 19 2.94 3.35 9.96
N SER A 20 2.01 3.85 9.15
CA SER A 20 1.16 3.01 8.32
C SER A 20 1.95 2.26 7.24
N LEU A 21 2.93 2.92 6.59
CA LEU A 21 3.86 2.27 5.66
C LEU A 21 4.55 1.07 6.32
N TYR A 22 5.10 1.22 7.53
CA TYR A 22 5.74 0.13 8.25
C TYR A 22 4.77 -0.99 8.66
N ARG A 23 3.51 -0.68 8.97
CA ARG A 23 2.49 -1.71 9.24
C ARG A 23 2.11 -2.47 7.98
N LEU A 24 1.95 -1.78 6.84
CA LEU A 24 1.74 -2.43 5.54
C LEU A 24 2.92 -3.34 5.20
N TYR A 25 4.15 -2.87 5.39
CA TYR A 25 5.36 -3.67 5.25
C TYR A 25 5.29 -4.94 6.11
N GLU A 26 5.00 -4.80 7.40
CA GLU A 26 4.88 -5.94 8.32
C GLU A 26 3.84 -6.95 7.79
N TRP A 27 2.64 -6.49 7.42
CA TRP A 27 1.57 -7.37 6.97
C TRP A 27 1.81 -8.03 5.62
N ILE A 28 2.54 -7.37 4.71
CA ILE A 28 2.97 -7.97 3.44
C ILE A 28 4.03 -9.05 3.72
N MET A 29 5.03 -8.75 4.56
CA MET A 29 6.11 -9.69 4.86
C MET A 29 5.65 -10.95 5.58
N VAL A 30 4.58 -10.87 6.38
CA VAL A 30 3.97 -12.03 7.05
C VAL A 30 2.79 -12.64 6.29
N ASP A 31 2.53 -12.18 5.07
CA ASP A 31 1.40 -12.60 4.21
C ASP A 31 0.03 -12.59 4.94
N HIS A 32 -0.22 -11.54 5.73
CA HIS A 32 -1.43 -11.42 6.56
C HIS A 32 -2.47 -10.51 5.90
N THR A 33 -3.14 -11.02 4.87
CA THR A 33 -4.09 -10.29 4.01
C THR A 33 -5.13 -9.46 4.74
N ILE A 34 -5.73 -9.99 5.82
CA ILE A 34 -6.79 -9.28 6.56
C ILE A 34 -6.27 -7.98 7.19
N ASN A 35 -5.11 -8.03 7.84
CA ASN A 35 -4.54 -6.87 8.51
C ASN A 35 -3.98 -5.87 7.50
N MET A 36 -3.41 -6.34 6.39
CA MET A 36 -3.00 -5.50 5.27
C MET A 36 -4.20 -4.71 4.71
N ARG A 37 -5.34 -5.37 4.46
CA ARG A 37 -6.57 -4.70 4.00
C ARG A 37 -7.14 -3.70 5.02
N ASN A 38 -7.16 -4.06 6.30
CA ASN A 38 -7.56 -3.15 7.38
C ASN A 38 -6.66 -1.91 7.47
N GLU A 39 -5.38 -2.07 7.15
CA GLU A 39 -4.41 -0.98 7.12
C GLU A 39 -4.60 -0.08 5.90
N LEU A 40 -4.86 -0.65 4.71
CA LEU A 40 -5.24 0.10 3.51
C LEU A 40 -6.51 0.95 3.73
N GLU A 41 -7.53 0.36 4.35
CA GLU A 41 -8.77 1.06 4.68
C GLU A 41 -8.53 2.19 5.68
N MET A 42 -7.73 1.95 6.72
CA MET A 42 -7.40 2.99 7.68
C MET A 42 -6.60 4.13 7.04
N PHE A 43 -5.62 3.83 6.19
CA PHE A 43 -4.86 4.84 5.45
C PHE A 43 -5.82 5.68 4.60
N TRP A 44 -6.74 5.05 3.87
CA TRP A 44 -7.77 5.73 3.08
C TRP A 44 -8.57 6.72 3.92
N TRP A 45 -9.13 6.29 5.06
CA TRP A 45 -9.99 7.11 5.93
C TRP A 45 -9.26 8.17 6.74
N ASN A 46 -7.96 8.01 7.00
CA ASN A 46 -7.15 9.09 7.58
C ASN A 46 -6.86 10.21 6.58
N ARG A 47 -7.24 10.04 5.31
CA ARG A 47 -7.09 11.03 4.23
C ARG A 47 -5.66 11.54 4.06
N TRP A 48 -4.65 10.76 4.45
CA TRP A 48 -3.24 11.07 4.18
C TRP A 48 -2.94 10.87 2.70
N PRO A 49 -2.54 11.90 1.94
CA PRO A 49 -2.10 11.72 0.55
C PRO A 49 -0.97 10.68 0.47
N VAL A 50 -0.98 9.81 -0.53
CA VAL A 50 0.10 8.81 -0.68
C VAL A 50 1.44 9.51 -0.87
N SER A 51 1.46 10.61 -1.61
CA SER A 51 2.66 11.44 -1.84
C SER A 51 3.24 12.10 -0.59
N SER A 52 2.51 12.14 0.53
CA SER A 52 2.98 12.72 1.79
C SER A 52 3.70 11.73 2.70
N ILE A 53 3.82 10.44 2.31
CA ILE A 53 4.61 9.45 3.05
C ILE A 53 6.08 9.91 3.05
N PRO A 54 6.66 10.25 4.21
CA PRO A 54 8.04 10.69 4.27
C PRO A 54 9.01 9.52 4.01
N ASP A 55 10.21 9.84 3.58
CA ASP A 55 11.29 8.84 3.42
C ASP A 55 11.59 8.17 4.77
N PRO A 56 11.55 6.82 4.87
CA PRO A 56 11.86 6.10 6.09
C PRO A 56 13.33 6.16 6.51
N GLY A 57 14.27 6.56 5.64
CA GLY A 57 15.69 6.67 5.98
C GLY A 57 16.40 5.32 6.12
N GLU A 58 15.96 4.31 5.39
CA GLU A 58 16.44 2.91 5.49
C GLU A 58 17.55 2.60 4.47
N GLN A 59 18.28 3.59 3.96
CA GLN A 59 19.26 3.41 2.87
C GLN A 59 20.39 2.42 3.19
N ALA A 60 20.64 2.13 4.47
CA ALA A 60 21.62 1.13 4.90
C ALA A 60 21.13 -0.33 4.77
N ASP A 61 19.81 -0.56 4.70
CA ASP A 61 19.16 -1.86 4.48
C ASP A 61 18.43 -1.79 3.13
N SER A 62 19.17 -2.05 2.06
CA SER A 62 18.69 -1.89 0.68
C SER A 62 17.46 -2.75 0.37
N GLU A 63 17.42 -3.99 0.88
CA GLU A 63 16.29 -4.91 0.69
C GLU A 63 15.02 -4.33 1.30
N ARG A 64 15.06 -3.96 2.58
CA ARG A 64 13.90 -3.36 3.26
C ARG A 64 13.48 -2.06 2.59
N TYR A 65 14.44 -1.20 2.25
CA TYR A 65 14.14 0.08 1.62
C TYR A 65 13.46 -0.10 0.25
N ALA A 66 13.91 -1.07 -0.54
CA ALA A 66 13.28 -1.42 -1.81
C ALA A 66 11.85 -1.94 -1.62
N VAL A 67 11.60 -2.80 -0.63
CA VAL A 67 10.24 -3.27 -0.31
C VAL A 67 9.34 -2.10 0.13
N LEU A 68 9.83 -1.23 1.02
CA LEU A 68 9.10 -0.03 1.45
C LEU A 68 8.76 0.88 0.28
N ALA A 69 9.68 1.06 -0.67
CA ALA A 69 9.47 1.87 -1.88
C ALA A 69 8.41 1.30 -2.83
N CYS A 70 8.12 -0.01 -2.79
CA CYS A 70 7.06 -0.63 -3.59
C CYS A 70 5.65 -0.38 -3.03
N ILE A 71 5.52 -0.17 -1.72
CA ILE A 71 4.19 -0.06 -1.08
C ILE A 71 3.40 1.17 -1.57
N PRO A 72 3.99 2.36 -1.76
CA PRO A 72 3.28 3.48 -2.35
C PRO A 72 2.72 3.20 -3.75
N ALA A 73 3.43 2.42 -4.58
CA ALA A 73 2.91 1.99 -5.88
C ALA A 73 1.63 1.14 -5.75
N LEU A 74 1.59 0.23 -4.77
CA LEU A 74 0.39 -0.56 -4.45
C LEU A 74 -0.77 0.32 -3.94
N LEU A 75 -0.45 1.32 -3.12
CA LEU A 75 -1.43 2.27 -2.60
C LEU A 75 -2.07 3.08 -3.73
N ILE A 76 -1.28 3.63 -4.64
CA ILE A 76 -1.83 4.41 -5.75
C ILE A 76 -2.68 3.53 -6.68
N GLU A 77 -2.30 2.27 -6.92
CA GLU A 77 -3.08 1.36 -7.76
C GLU A 77 -4.47 1.14 -7.13
N SER A 78 -4.49 0.74 -5.86
CA SER A 78 -5.74 0.52 -5.10
C SER A 78 -6.61 1.77 -5.03
N PHE A 79 -6.00 2.93 -4.76
CA PHE A 79 -6.75 4.16 -4.50
C PHE A 79 -7.22 4.82 -5.78
N ASN A 80 -6.42 4.81 -6.84
CA ASN A 80 -6.82 5.36 -8.12
C ASN A 80 -7.92 4.52 -8.77
N ASP A 81 -7.90 3.19 -8.65
CA ASP A 81 -9.00 2.33 -9.09
C ASP A 81 -10.33 2.70 -8.38
N ARG A 82 -10.29 2.97 -7.07
CA ARG A 82 -11.46 3.46 -6.31
C ARG A 82 -11.94 4.81 -6.80
N ILE A 83 -11.03 5.77 -6.99
CA ILE A 83 -11.35 7.12 -7.49
C ILE A 83 -11.95 7.03 -8.90
N GLU A 84 -11.44 6.11 -9.72
CA GLU A 84 -11.97 5.87 -11.05
C GLU A 84 -13.40 5.33 -11.03
N LYS A 85 -13.70 4.43 -10.08
CA LYS A 85 -15.04 3.90 -9.77
C LYS A 85 -15.96 4.89 -9.05
N GLY A 86 -15.47 6.10 -8.73
CA GLY A 86 -16.26 7.19 -8.17
C GLY A 86 -16.22 7.32 -6.65
N LEU A 87 -15.46 6.47 -5.95
CA LEU A 87 -15.21 6.61 -4.52
C LEU A 87 -14.11 7.63 -4.29
N ARG A 88 -14.40 8.75 -3.62
CA ARG A 88 -13.42 9.84 -3.42
C ARG A 88 -13.03 9.99 -1.96
N ARG A 89 -11.80 10.44 -1.71
CA ARG A 89 -11.31 10.66 -0.33
C ARG A 89 -11.91 11.91 0.30
N GLU A 90 -12.29 12.87 -0.55
CA GLU A 90 -12.92 14.13 -0.17
C GLU A 90 -14.40 13.99 0.17
N GLU A 91 -14.96 12.77 0.09
CA GLU A 91 -16.35 12.53 0.48
C GLU A 91 -16.59 12.99 1.92
N PRO A 92 -17.65 13.77 2.17
CA PRO A 92 -17.97 14.23 3.52
C PRO A 92 -18.36 13.06 4.44
N HIS A 93 -18.97 12.01 3.90
CA HIS A 93 -19.40 10.81 4.61
C HIS A 93 -19.55 9.61 3.66
N SER A 94 -19.55 8.40 4.21
CA SER A 94 -19.52 7.13 3.46
C SER A 94 -20.79 6.80 2.65
N ILE A 95 -21.88 7.54 2.85
CA ILE A 95 -23.15 7.33 2.14
C ILE A 95 -23.63 8.68 1.63
N LEU A 96 -23.55 8.90 0.32
CA LEU A 96 -24.04 10.12 -0.33
C LEU A 96 -25.46 9.92 -0.85
N SER A 97 -26.25 10.99 -0.82
CA SER A 97 -27.47 11.07 -1.63
C SER A 97 -27.13 11.08 -3.13
N LEU A 98 -28.13 10.82 -3.97
CA LEU A 98 -27.95 10.87 -5.43
C LEU A 98 -27.48 12.24 -5.91
N GLU A 99 -28.00 13.32 -5.34
CA GLU A 99 -27.62 14.69 -5.69
C GLU A 99 -26.15 14.97 -5.34
N GLU A 100 -25.73 14.62 -4.13
CA GLU A 100 -24.33 14.76 -3.69
C GLU A 100 -23.38 13.94 -4.56
N HIS A 101 -23.79 12.72 -4.93
CA HIS A 101 -22.99 11.86 -5.80
C HIS A 101 -22.81 12.47 -7.20
N LEU A 102 -23.89 13.00 -7.79
CA LEU A 102 -23.83 13.67 -9.11
C LEU A 102 -22.98 14.94 -9.07
N GLN A 103 -23.12 15.74 -8.00
CA GLN A 103 -22.33 16.94 -7.82
C GLN A 103 -20.84 16.61 -7.67
N LEU A 104 -20.51 15.59 -6.87
CA LEU A 104 -19.13 15.15 -6.70
C LEU A 104 -18.57 14.58 -8.01
N ALA A 105 -19.34 13.78 -8.74
CA ALA A 105 -18.96 13.22 -10.04
C ALA A 105 -18.60 14.30 -11.08
N ALA A 106 -19.26 15.47 -11.02
CA ALA A 106 -18.98 16.61 -11.90
C ALA A 106 -17.66 17.34 -11.58
N THR A 107 -17.06 17.10 -10.41
CA THR A 107 -15.77 17.69 -10.06
C THR A 107 -14.59 16.86 -10.60
N PRO A 108 -13.44 17.48 -10.92
CA PRO A 108 -12.24 16.75 -11.36
C PRO A 108 -11.81 15.68 -10.36
N LYS A 109 -11.35 14.53 -10.86
CA LYS A 109 -10.76 13.47 -10.03
C LYS A 109 -9.36 13.89 -9.60
N ASN A 110 -9.07 13.76 -8.31
CA ASN A 110 -7.74 13.97 -7.75
C ASN A 110 -7.06 12.61 -7.55
N LEU A 111 -6.21 12.21 -8.50
CA LEU A 111 -5.50 10.94 -8.44
C LEU A 111 -4.28 11.01 -7.52
N GLU A 112 -4.08 9.94 -6.76
CA GLU A 112 -2.92 9.74 -5.90
C GLU A 112 -1.64 9.59 -6.72
N ARG A 113 -0.52 10.01 -6.10
CA ARG A 113 0.82 9.97 -6.69
C ARG A 113 1.80 9.37 -5.69
N GLU A 114 2.85 8.76 -6.20
CA GLU A 114 3.94 8.25 -5.35
C GLU A 114 4.70 9.40 -4.66
N PRO A 115 5.28 9.16 -3.48
CA PRO A 115 6.26 10.05 -2.88
C PRO A 115 7.50 10.17 -3.77
N ALA A 116 8.10 11.36 -3.85
CA ALA A 116 9.28 11.60 -4.69
C ALA A 116 10.46 10.66 -4.37
N TRP A 117 10.63 10.28 -3.09
CA TRP A 117 11.75 9.43 -2.67
C TRP A 117 11.68 8.01 -3.24
N THR A 118 10.50 7.50 -3.65
CA THR A 118 10.39 6.13 -4.20
C THR A 118 11.02 6.01 -5.59
N GLU A 119 11.09 7.12 -6.33
CA GLU A 119 11.72 7.21 -7.65
C GLU A 119 13.25 7.03 -7.56
N ASP A 120 13.84 7.54 -6.48
CA ASP A 120 15.30 7.53 -6.25
C ASP A 120 15.82 6.15 -5.78
N VAL A 121 14.93 5.25 -5.36
CA VAL A 121 15.34 3.91 -4.90
C VAL A 121 15.69 3.01 -6.09
N PRO A 122 16.93 2.55 -6.27
CA PRO A 122 17.26 1.67 -7.39
C PRO A 122 16.68 0.26 -7.19
N PRO A 123 16.50 -0.52 -8.27
CA PRO A 123 16.26 -1.95 -8.17
C PRO A 123 17.42 -2.67 -7.46
N LEU A 124 17.13 -3.77 -6.76
CA LEU A 124 18.15 -4.57 -6.08
C LEU A 124 19.08 -5.26 -7.08
N GLU A 125 20.38 -5.35 -6.75
CA GLU A 125 21.36 -6.05 -7.57
C GLU A 125 21.08 -7.56 -7.67
N THR A 126 20.68 -8.16 -6.55
CA THR A 126 20.27 -9.57 -6.47
C THR A 126 18.76 -9.64 -6.28
N THR A 127 18.13 -10.57 -6.98
CA THR A 127 16.69 -10.76 -6.87
C THR A 127 16.31 -11.18 -5.46
N LEU A 128 15.48 -10.36 -4.81
CA LEU A 128 14.91 -10.68 -3.51
C LEU A 128 13.65 -11.51 -3.70
N TYR A 129 13.52 -12.59 -2.94
CA TYR A 129 12.36 -13.46 -2.95
C TYR A 129 11.52 -13.26 -1.70
N ILE A 130 10.25 -12.87 -1.85
CA ILE A 130 9.30 -12.79 -0.73
C ILE A 130 8.39 -14.03 -0.78
N PRO A 131 8.44 -14.91 0.23
CA PRO A 131 7.59 -16.10 0.27
C PRO A 131 6.12 -15.72 0.48
N HIS A 132 5.23 -16.56 -0.03
CA HIS A 132 3.79 -16.43 0.18
C HIS A 132 3.20 -17.73 0.76
N SER A 133 2.09 -17.59 1.47
CA SER A 133 1.33 -18.67 2.13
C SER A 133 -0.10 -18.75 1.59
N GLN A 134 -0.33 -18.27 0.36
CA GLN A 134 -1.64 -18.21 -0.29
C GLN A 134 -2.41 -19.55 -0.18
N PRO A 135 -3.65 -19.54 0.37
CA PRO A 135 -4.46 -20.73 0.47
C PRO A 135 -4.69 -21.39 -0.88
N GLY A 136 -4.42 -22.69 -0.98
CA GLY A 136 -4.63 -23.47 -2.20
C GLY A 136 -3.44 -23.51 -3.17
N ARG A 137 -2.36 -22.74 -2.91
CA ARG A 137 -1.12 -22.81 -3.68
C ARG A 137 0.01 -23.37 -2.83
N THR A 138 0.54 -24.53 -3.23
CA THR A 138 1.65 -25.20 -2.50
C THR A 138 3.02 -24.82 -3.05
N SER A 139 3.10 -24.38 -4.32
CA SER A 139 4.34 -23.95 -4.97
C SER A 139 4.56 -22.46 -4.83
N GLN A 140 5.78 -22.12 -4.42
CA GLN A 140 6.30 -20.76 -4.40
C GLN A 140 6.46 -20.19 -5.82
N LEU A 141 6.49 -18.85 -5.94
CA LEU A 141 6.79 -18.18 -7.21
C LEU A 141 8.22 -18.50 -7.65
N THR A 142 8.44 -18.63 -8.96
CA THR A 142 9.78 -18.92 -9.52
C THR A 142 10.21 -17.96 -10.61
N THR A 143 9.28 -17.16 -11.14
CA THR A 143 9.53 -16.22 -12.24
C THR A 143 8.64 -14.99 -12.12
N PHE A 144 9.12 -13.86 -12.63
CA PHE A 144 8.37 -12.60 -12.73
C PHE A 144 7.25 -12.63 -13.77
N ASP A 145 7.22 -13.64 -14.63
CA ASP A 145 6.19 -13.79 -15.66
C ASP A 145 4.96 -14.59 -15.17
N ASP A 146 4.97 -15.02 -13.90
CA ASP A 146 3.79 -15.57 -13.26
C ASP A 146 2.69 -14.50 -13.18
N PRO A 147 1.44 -14.79 -13.57
CA PRO A 147 0.35 -13.81 -13.55
C PRO A 147 0.02 -13.30 -12.14
N GLU A 148 0.41 -14.02 -11.09
CA GLU A 148 0.25 -13.59 -9.71
C GLU A 148 1.49 -12.86 -9.17
N ALA A 149 2.54 -12.67 -9.97
CA ALA A 149 3.70 -11.88 -9.58
C ALA A 149 3.41 -10.39 -9.67
N SER A 150 3.84 -9.64 -8.65
CA SER A 150 3.50 -8.23 -8.56
C SER A 150 4.29 -7.34 -9.49
N SER A 151 3.59 -6.46 -10.20
CA SER A 151 4.21 -5.49 -11.10
C SER A 151 5.00 -4.41 -10.34
N ALA A 152 4.53 -4.00 -9.16
CA ALA A 152 5.19 -3.02 -8.31
C ALA A 152 6.54 -3.54 -7.81
N PHE A 153 6.54 -4.77 -7.26
CA PHE A 153 7.76 -5.42 -6.77
C PHE A 153 8.75 -5.78 -7.88
N ARG A 154 8.25 -6.19 -9.07
CA ARG A 154 9.10 -6.46 -10.25
C ARG A 154 9.99 -5.28 -10.62
N LYS A 155 9.49 -4.04 -10.54
CA LYS A 155 10.27 -2.83 -10.87
C LYS A 155 11.52 -2.67 -9.99
N LYS A 156 11.53 -3.23 -8.78
CA LYS A 156 12.67 -3.17 -7.85
C LYS A 156 13.46 -4.49 -7.77
N ASN A 157 13.27 -5.41 -8.73
CA ASN A 157 13.88 -6.75 -8.73
C ASN A 157 13.49 -7.62 -7.51
N ILE A 158 12.22 -7.53 -7.11
CA ILE A 158 11.67 -8.31 -5.99
C ILE A 158 10.60 -9.26 -6.55
N LEU A 159 10.82 -10.57 -6.42
CA LEU A 159 9.84 -11.58 -6.78
C LEU A 159 8.90 -11.80 -5.59
N ALA A 160 7.72 -11.21 -5.67
CA ALA A 160 6.67 -11.28 -4.67
C ALA A 160 5.31 -11.48 -5.34
N MET A 161 4.39 -12.12 -4.62
CA MET A 161 3.00 -12.25 -5.04
C MET A 161 2.29 -10.90 -4.98
N GLU A 162 1.39 -10.64 -5.92
CA GLU A 162 0.52 -9.47 -5.94
C GLU A 162 -0.37 -9.47 -4.69
N PRO A 163 -0.20 -8.50 -3.77
CA PRO A 163 -1.03 -8.47 -2.58
C PRO A 163 -2.48 -8.17 -2.94
N HIS A 164 -3.43 -8.69 -2.16
CA HIS A 164 -4.86 -8.42 -2.38
C HIS A 164 -5.24 -6.97 -2.00
N ILE A 165 -4.89 -6.02 -2.86
CA ILE A 165 -5.08 -4.57 -2.65
C ILE A 165 -6.41 -4.03 -3.20
N HIS A 166 -7.10 -4.81 -4.02
CA HIS A 166 -8.37 -4.45 -4.62
C HIS A 166 -9.54 -4.88 -3.72
N PHE A 167 -10.55 -4.02 -3.62
CA PHE A 167 -11.74 -4.25 -2.80
C PHE A 167 -12.92 -4.49 -3.75
N ILE A 168 -13.12 -5.76 -4.12
CA ILE A 168 -14.29 -6.26 -4.86
C ILE A 168 -14.88 -7.42 -4.06
#